data_AF-A0A9E4L1K7-F1
#
_entry.id   AF-A0A9E4L1K7-F1
#
_cell.length_a   1.000
_cell.length_b   1.000
_cell.length_c   1.000
_cell.angle_alpha   90.00
_cell.angle_beta   90.00
_cell.angle_gamma   90.00
#
_symmetry.space_group_name_H-M   'P 1'
#
loop_
_entity.id
_entity.type
_entity.pdbx_description
1 polymer ?
#
loop_
_entity_poly.entity_id
_entity_poly.type
_entity_poly.pdbx_seq_one_letter_code
_entity_poly.pdbx_strand_id
1 'polypeptide(L)'
;MIRAVRLAGFKSFVQSAEVRFAALTLLEGPNGTGKTSLLEALLLLRQTVERRPAGPWLALHGPLAQLRADEVSTAPETVIEVDHDCCDEYDDYQRGDPVRYRLVCHPDPGGDPGRLLVSELSRGEARAIATRDDDAEEYARACADDYPGPPLFLVDHPHRDGGPTWAGLRGIVPQAEFVRLQHTAAELRSRLANAGDPLDSDEVDALASMMSAAVPALFQPVAGRLDMPDELARTLDVGDLARRILHLGPQRQRPRLVHNDVPVDRPGDLGPDGEFAVAYLHRHRDDPVGGRAPPGAHADILPLSEAVDGWLGHLRLAHEVVVEPVPPSGLALRHRPWFAPDRTVPAGPALSHVLPLLVMGLAAGTGDILLCAQPELHLGVDCRRALFDFLAALADAGVQVVAETHSGELLEAARGHGVMGRSGTTAPLVASFGHDRSGARVRNMEIQSTGRGKKRCRRR
;
A
#
# COMPACT_ATOMS: atom_id res chain seq x y z
N MET A 1 -12.51 -3.63 1.25
CA MET A 1 -11.91 -2.27 1.32
C MET A 1 -10.87 -2.24 2.44
N ILE A 2 -9.73 -1.63 2.19
CA ILE A 2 -8.71 -1.35 3.21
C ILE A 2 -9.26 -0.26 4.15
N ARG A 3 -9.20 -0.49 5.46
CA ARG A 3 -9.60 0.48 6.49
C ARG A 3 -8.41 1.25 7.03
N ALA A 4 -7.32 0.53 7.28
CA ALA A 4 -6.10 1.10 7.84
C ALA A 4 -4.88 0.30 7.39
N VAL A 5 -3.75 0.98 7.27
CA VAL A 5 -2.44 0.37 7.10
C VAL A 5 -1.52 0.92 8.19
N ARG A 6 -0.85 0.03 8.92
CA ARG A 6 0.19 0.41 9.88
C ARG A 6 1.54 -0.09 9.39
N LEU A 7 2.51 0.81 9.34
CA LEU A 7 3.88 0.54 8.91
C LEU A 7 4.84 0.88 10.04
N ALA A 8 5.82 0.02 10.27
CA ALA A 8 6.95 0.26 11.17
C ALA A 8 8.22 -0.35 10.58
N GLY A 9 9.36 0.31 10.75
CA GLY A 9 10.63 -0.12 10.17
C GLY A 9 10.73 -0.02 8.64
N PHE A 10 9.75 0.59 7.96
CA PHE A 10 9.61 0.58 6.49
C PHE A 10 9.91 1.96 5.87
N LYS A 11 11.03 2.11 5.13
CA LYS A 11 11.43 3.37 4.48
C LYS A 11 11.34 4.58 5.42
N SER A 12 10.43 5.51 5.12
CA SER A 12 10.21 6.71 5.94
C SER A 12 9.52 6.41 7.28
N PHE A 13 8.88 5.25 7.43
CA PHE A 13 8.17 4.81 8.64
C PHE A 13 9.11 4.10 9.62
N VAL A 14 10.12 4.82 10.11
CA VAL A 14 11.07 4.27 11.10
C VAL A 14 10.34 3.85 12.37
N GLN A 15 9.43 4.71 12.86
CA GLN A 15 8.49 4.37 13.93
C GLN A 15 7.14 3.92 13.37
N SER A 16 6.38 3.22 14.20
CA SER A 16 5.04 2.78 13.84
C SER A 16 4.11 3.97 13.59
N ALA A 17 3.49 4.01 12.41
CA ALA A 17 2.43 4.97 12.11
C ALA A 17 1.28 4.27 11.38
N GLU A 18 0.06 4.72 11.67
CA GLU A 18 -1.18 4.23 11.04
C GLU A 18 -1.74 5.27 10.08
N VAL A 19 -2.08 4.81 8.87
CA VAL A 19 -2.80 5.58 7.86
C VAL A 19 -4.19 4.98 7.70
N ARG A 20 -5.22 5.82 7.81
CA ARG A 20 -6.61 5.41 7.61
C ARG A 20 -7.04 5.65 6.18
N PHE A 21 -8.03 4.90 5.74
CA PHE A 21 -8.56 4.96 4.39
C PHE A 21 -10.08 5.09 4.43
N ALA A 22 -10.61 5.93 3.53
CA ALA A 22 -12.01 5.96 3.15
C ALA A 22 -12.17 5.39 1.73
N ALA A 23 -13.39 5.42 1.17
CA ALA A 23 -13.60 5.03 -0.22
C ALA A 23 -12.85 5.95 -1.20
N LEU A 24 -12.69 7.24 -0.86
CA LEU A 24 -11.77 8.16 -1.55
C LEU A 24 -10.80 8.74 -0.52
N THR A 25 -9.51 8.47 -0.71
CA THR A 25 -8.43 8.95 0.16
C THR A 25 -7.41 9.72 -0.67
N LEU A 26 -7.15 10.97 -0.31
CA LEU A 26 -6.08 11.78 -0.89
C LEU A 26 -4.88 11.81 0.06
N LEU A 27 -3.70 11.44 -0.43
CA LEU A 27 -2.44 11.52 0.31
C LEU A 27 -1.74 12.83 -0.08
N GLU A 28 -1.57 13.75 0.86
CA GLU A 28 -0.87 15.03 0.62
C GLU A 28 0.36 15.19 1.53
N GLY A 29 1.29 16.04 1.11
CA GLY A 29 2.45 16.43 1.90
C GLY A 29 3.74 16.55 1.08
N PRO A 30 4.83 17.07 1.68
CA PRO A 30 6.12 17.23 0.99
C PRO A 30 6.70 15.92 0.44
N ASN A 31 7.66 16.01 -0.48
CA ASN A 31 8.37 14.82 -0.97
C ASN A 31 9.17 14.14 0.15
N GLY A 32 9.27 12.81 0.11
CA GLY A 32 10.03 12.04 1.10
C GLY A 32 9.36 11.86 2.47
N THR A 33 8.09 12.25 2.63
CA THR A 33 7.36 12.12 3.91
C THR A 33 6.64 10.79 4.11
N GLY A 34 6.74 9.85 3.16
CA GLY A 34 6.20 8.49 3.29
C GLY A 34 4.94 8.17 2.46
N LYS A 35 4.42 9.10 1.66
CA LYS A 35 3.26 8.85 0.75
C LYS A 35 3.53 7.69 -0.22
N THR A 36 4.61 7.79 -0.99
CA THR A 36 5.02 6.75 -1.92
C THR A 36 5.37 5.45 -1.18
N SER A 37 6.02 5.55 -0.02
CA SER A 37 6.34 4.40 0.84
C SER A 37 5.08 3.62 1.26
N LEU A 38 3.97 4.30 1.53
CA LEU A 38 2.69 3.65 1.84
C LEU A 38 2.16 2.86 0.65
N LEU A 39 2.16 3.45 -0.55
CA LEU A 39 1.73 2.76 -1.77
C LEU A 39 2.64 1.57 -2.07
N GLU A 40 3.96 1.76 -1.99
CA GLU A 40 4.97 0.72 -2.21
C GLU A 40 4.83 -0.46 -1.24
N ALA A 41 4.42 -0.23 0.02
CA ALA A 41 4.17 -1.32 0.96
C ALA A 41 3.02 -2.24 0.48
N LEU A 42 1.91 -1.66 0.01
CA LEU A 42 0.78 -2.42 -0.54
C LEU A 42 1.15 -3.13 -1.85
N LEU A 43 1.92 -2.47 -2.71
CA LEU A 43 2.42 -3.05 -3.96
C LEU A 43 3.41 -4.17 -3.73
N LEU A 44 4.25 -4.08 -2.69
CA LEU A 44 5.18 -5.13 -2.31
C LEU A 44 4.44 -6.39 -1.84
N LEU A 45 3.34 -6.24 -1.09
CA LEU A 45 2.46 -7.35 -0.72
C LEU A 45 1.87 -8.01 -1.97
N ARG A 46 1.26 -7.23 -2.87
CA ARG A 46 0.71 -7.74 -4.15
C ARG A 46 1.78 -8.47 -4.96
N GLN A 47 2.94 -7.85 -5.15
CA GLN A 47 4.05 -8.41 -5.93
C GLN A 47 4.58 -9.72 -5.32
N THR A 48 4.66 -9.81 -4.00
CA THR A 48 5.13 -11.02 -3.31
C THR A 48 4.15 -12.18 -3.52
N VAL A 49 2.85 -11.92 -3.44
CA VAL A 49 1.80 -12.91 -3.73
C VAL A 49 1.85 -13.37 -5.19
N GLU A 50 1.97 -12.43 -6.14
CA GLU A 50 1.99 -12.75 -7.58
C GLU A 50 3.25 -13.52 -8.00
N ARG A 51 4.42 -13.11 -7.48
CA ARG A 51 5.70 -13.68 -7.89
C ARG A 51 6.03 -15.02 -7.24
N ARG A 52 5.41 -15.34 -6.09
CA ARG A 52 5.64 -16.60 -5.36
C ARG A 52 7.13 -16.95 -5.23
N PRO A 53 7.95 -16.09 -4.59
CA PRO A 53 9.39 -16.33 -4.48
C PRO A 53 9.66 -17.68 -3.80
N ALA A 54 10.78 -18.30 -4.17
CA ALA A 54 11.17 -19.59 -3.61
C ALA A 54 11.62 -19.43 -2.14
N GLY A 55 10.75 -19.81 -1.20
CA GLY A 55 10.99 -19.70 0.24
C GLY A 55 10.29 -18.51 0.90
N PRO A 56 10.57 -18.25 2.19
CA PRO A 56 9.91 -17.23 2.99
C PRO A 56 10.45 -15.80 2.72
N TRP A 57 10.53 -15.38 1.46
CA TRP A 57 11.16 -14.10 1.10
C TRP A 57 10.15 -13.08 0.56
N LEU A 58 10.38 -11.80 0.85
CA LEU A 58 9.68 -10.73 0.14
C LEU A 58 10.21 -10.59 -1.29
N ALA A 59 9.32 -10.38 -2.25
CA ALA A 59 9.70 -10.09 -3.64
C ALA A 59 10.07 -8.61 -3.79
N LEU A 60 11.26 -8.22 -3.33
CA LEU A 60 11.73 -6.82 -3.32
C LEU A 60 11.93 -6.19 -4.70
N HIS A 61 12.14 -7.03 -5.71
CA HIS A 61 12.37 -6.59 -7.09
C HIS A 61 11.26 -7.13 -7.98
N GLY A 62 10.66 -6.25 -8.78
CA GLY A 62 9.65 -6.58 -9.77
C GLY A 62 9.03 -5.33 -10.39
N PRO A 63 8.00 -5.51 -11.25
CA PRO A 63 7.41 -4.40 -12.00
C PRO A 63 6.57 -3.44 -11.12
N LEU A 64 6.05 -3.88 -9.98
CA LEU A 64 5.21 -3.05 -9.10
C LEU A 64 6.03 -2.33 -8.03
N ALA A 65 7.12 -2.95 -7.58
CA ALA A 65 8.01 -2.38 -6.59
C ALA A 65 9.46 -2.80 -6.86
N GLN A 66 10.36 -1.82 -6.84
CA GLN A 66 11.80 -2.04 -6.93
C GLN A 66 12.47 -1.41 -5.72
N LEU A 67 12.55 -2.20 -4.65
CA LEU A 67 13.01 -1.77 -3.34
C LEU A 67 14.32 -2.49 -3.00
N ARG A 68 15.17 -1.83 -2.23
CA ARG A 68 16.32 -2.46 -1.60
C ARG A 68 15.97 -2.91 -0.19
N ALA A 69 16.62 -3.97 0.30
CA ALA A 69 16.35 -4.47 1.64
C ALA A 69 16.68 -3.44 2.74
N ASP A 70 17.70 -2.61 2.55
CA ASP A 70 18.06 -1.51 3.46
C ASP A 70 17.06 -0.34 3.45
N GLU A 71 16.30 -0.18 2.36
CA GLU A 71 15.18 0.78 2.32
C GLU A 71 13.96 0.23 3.08
N VAL A 72 13.70 -1.07 2.96
CA VAL A 72 12.54 -1.71 3.57
C VAL A 72 12.77 -2.03 5.05
N SER A 73 14.01 -2.31 5.46
CA SER A 73 14.37 -2.66 6.85
C SER A 73 15.22 -1.57 7.49
N THR A 74 14.59 -0.43 7.82
CA THR A 74 15.25 0.66 8.56
C THR A 74 15.35 0.39 10.07
N ALA A 75 14.85 -0.76 10.51
CA ALA A 75 14.87 -1.24 11.89
C ALA A 75 15.21 -2.76 11.91
N PRO A 76 15.52 -3.35 13.08
CA PRO A 76 15.76 -4.81 13.20
C PRO A 76 14.56 -5.67 12.76
N GLU A 77 13.37 -5.06 12.74
CA GLU A 77 12.12 -5.67 12.34
C GLU A 77 11.31 -4.64 11.53
N THR A 78 10.71 -5.12 10.45
CA THR A 78 9.75 -4.36 9.64
C THR A 78 8.38 -4.98 9.77
N VAL A 79 7.37 -4.15 10.01
CA VAL A 79 5.98 -4.59 10.20
C VAL A 79 5.09 -3.89 9.19
N ILE A 80 4.30 -4.69 8.49
CA ILE A 80 3.22 -4.24 7.60
C ILE A 80 1.92 -4.86 8.10
N GLU A 81 1.02 -4.02 8.59
CA GLU A 81 -0.31 -4.43 9.03
C GLU A 81 -1.36 -3.78 8.13
N VAL A 82 -2.32 -4.57 7.64
CA VAL A 82 -3.41 -4.10 6.78
C VAL A 82 -4.74 -4.58 7.36
N ASP A 83 -5.59 -3.63 7.74
CA ASP A 83 -6.97 -3.89 8.13
C ASP A 83 -7.86 -3.80 6.89
N HIS A 84 -8.63 -4.86 6.60
CA HIS A 84 -9.42 -5.00 5.38
C HIS A 84 -10.81 -5.60 5.68
N ASP A 85 -11.85 -5.07 5.03
CA ASP A 85 -13.19 -5.68 5.02
C ASP A 85 -13.16 -6.99 4.23
N CYS A 86 -13.38 -8.14 4.88
CA CYS A 86 -13.56 -9.40 4.16
C CYS A 86 -14.89 -9.42 3.40
N CYS A 87 -14.83 -9.83 2.14
CA CYS A 87 -16.00 -10.22 1.37
C CYS A 87 -15.98 -11.74 1.30
N ASP A 88 -16.78 -12.43 2.10
CA ASP A 88 -16.89 -13.89 1.97
C ASP A 88 -17.64 -14.19 0.66
N GLU A 89 -16.97 -14.78 -0.32
CA GLU A 89 -17.55 -15.13 -1.64
C GLU A 89 -18.71 -16.15 -1.56
N TYR A 90 -18.94 -16.75 -0.38
CA TYR A 90 -19.93 -17.80 -0.18
C TYR A 90 -21.22 -17.36 0.51
N ASP A 91 -21.32 -16.12 1.01
CA ASP A 91 -22.53 -15.63 1.67
C ASP A 91 -23.03 -14.36 0.99
N ASP A 92 -24.20 -14.46 0.36
CA ASP A 92 -24.89 -13.36 -0.29
C ASP A 92 -24.97 -12.15 0.67
N TYR A 93 -24.27 -11.07 0.32
CA TYR A 93 -24.42 -9.71 0.86
C TYR A 93 -24.08 -9.45 2.34
N GLN A 94 -23.52 -10.40 3.11
CA GLN A 94 -23.03 -10.07 4.46
C GLN A 94 -21.57 -9.60 4.42
N ARG A 95 -21.33 -8.34 4.81
CA ARG A 95 -19.97 -7.89 5.15
C ARG A 95 -19.50 -8.72 6.33
N GLY A 96 -18.50 -9.57 6.11
CA GLY A 96 -17.81 -10.27 7.19
C GLY A 96 -17.11 -9.29 8.12
N ASP A 97 -16.77 -9.75 9.32
CA ASP A 97 -16.01 -8.94 10.26
C ASP A 97 -14.67 -8.51 9.63
N PRO A 98 -14.25 -7.26 9.87
CA PRO A 98 -13.01 -6.76 9.31
C PRO A 98 -11.81 -7.54 9.86
N VAL A 99 -10.89 -7.88 8.97
CA VAL A 99 -9.74 -8.72 9.25
C VAL A 99 -8.47 -7.90 9.22
N ARG A 100 -7.56 -8.21 10.14
CA ARG A 100 -6.19 -7.73 10.11
C ARG A 100 -5.27 -8.78 9.52
N TYR A 101 -4.47 -8.34 8.56
CA TYR A 101 -3.29 -9.05 8.09
C TYR A 101 -2.05 -8.41 8.69
N ARG A 102 -1.17 -9.21 9.27
CA ARG A 102 0.10 -8.75 9.84
C ARG A 102 1.24 -9.54 9.21
N LEU A 103 2.17 -8.81 8.61
CA LEU A 103 3.42 -9.33 8.06
C LEU A 103 4.59 -8.73 8.84
N VAL A 104 5.49 -9.60 9.28
CA VAL A 104 6.75 -9.22 9.92
C VAL A 104 7.90 -9.74 9.09
N CYS A 105 8.89 -8.89 8.82
CA CYS A 105 10.09 -9.30 8.15
C CYS A 105 11.38 -8.74 8.77
N HIS A 106 12.47 -9.44 8.52
CA HIS A 106 13.82 -9.12 9.00
C HIS A 106 14.85 -9.27 7.88
N PRO A 107 16.02 -8.62 8.00
CA PRO A 107 17.18 -8.93 7.18
C PRO A 107 17.49 -10.44 7.18
N ASP A 108 17.97 -10.96 6.06
CA ASP A 108 18.37 -12.37 5.96
C ASP A 108 19.41 -12.72 7.03
N PRO A 109 19.12 -13.65 7.96
CA PRO A 109 20.09 -14.09 8.97
C PRO A 109 21.31 -14.79 8.34
N GLY A 110 21.20 -15.30 7.12
CA GLY A 110 22.31 -15.84 6.32
C GLY A 110 23.26 -14.78 5.78
N GLY A 111 22.93 -13.49 5.94
CA GLY A 111 23.81 -12.37 5.60
C GLY A 111 23.68 -11.87 4.16
N ASP A 112 22.70 -12.30 3.37
CA ASP A 112 22.41 -11.71 2.06
C ASP A 112 21.74 -10.33 2.25
N PRO A 113 22.44 -9.21 1.97
CA PRO A 113 21.90 -7.88 2.19
C PRO A 113 20.79 -7.51 1.19
N GLY A 114 20.49 -8.36 0.20
CA GLY A 114 19.42 -8.17 -0.77
C GLY A 114 18.12 -8.86 -0.41
N ARG A 115 18.03 -9.54 0.75
CA ARG A 115 16.88 -10.38 1.10
C ARG A 115 16.24 -9.98 2.42
N LEU A 116 14.92 -10.10 2.46
CA LEU A 116 14.12 -9.98 3.68
C LEU A 116 13.30 -11.23 3.91
N LEU A 117 13.55 -11.86 5.05
CA LEU A 117 12.86 -13.04 5.55
C LEU A 117 11.51 -12.60 6.12
N VAL A 118 10.42 -13.18 5.62
CA VAL A 118 9.10 -13.11 6.27
C VAL A 118 9.10 -14.10 7.43
N SER A 119 9.16 -13.59 8.66
CA SER A 119 9.21 -14.40 9.89
C SER A 119 7.83 -14.66 10.48
N GLU A 120 6.88 -13.76 10.25
CA GLU A 120 5.51 -13.91 10.71
C GLU A 120 4.53 -13.46 9.64
N LEU A 121 3.46 -14.25 9.52
CA LEU A 121 2.30 -13.93 8.72
C LEU A 121 1.05 -14.39 9.46
N SER A 122 0.22 -13.44 9.90
CA SER A 122 -0.94 -13.75 10.73
C SER A 122 -2.20 -13.04 10.25
N ARG A 123 -3.34 -13.73 10.44
CA ARG A 123 -4.70 -13.24 10.24
C ARG A 123 -5.38 -13.13 11.61
N GLY A 124 -5.94 -11.97 11.92
CA GLY A 124 -6.65 -11.73 13.18
C GLY A 124 -7.82 -10.77 13.03
N GLU A 125 -8.47 -10.44 14.14
CA GLU A 125 -9.52 -9.43 14.18
C GLU A 125 -8.94 -8.03 13.95
N ALA A 126 -9.59 -7.21 13.11
CA ALA A 126 -9.21 -5.81 12.96
C ALA A 126 -9.47 -5.03 14.26
N ARG A 127 -8.65 -4.01 14.56
CA ARG A 127 -8.91 -3.15 15.73
C ARG A 127 -10.12 -2.27 15.49
N ALA A 128 -10.85 -1.95 16.56
CA ALA A 128 -11.81 -0.84 16.53
C ALA A 128 -11.08 0.45 16.12
N ILE A 129 -11.61 1.15 15.11
CA ILE A 129 -11.06 2.44 14.66
C ILE A 129 -11.36 3.47 15.76
N ALA A 130 -10.34 3.93 16.47
CA ALA A 130 -10.51 4.96 17.50
C ALA A 130 -10.98 6.27 16.85
N THR A 131 -12.25 6.64 17.07
CA THR A 131 -12.88 7.84 16.52
C THR A 131 -12.72 9.02 17.48
N ARG A 132 -11.50 9.58 17.63
CA ARG A 132 -11.20 10.97 18.06
C ARG A 132 -9.72 11.16 18.40
N ASP A 133 -9.22 12.37 18.14
CA ASP A 133 -7.85 12.83 18.48
C ASP A 133 -7.62 13.03 19.99
N ASP A 134 -8.67 12.98 20.83
CA ASP A 134 -8.57 13.21 22.28
C ASP A 134 -8.21 11.95 23.08
N ASP A 135 -8.30 10.75 22.48
CA ASP A 135 -8.09 9.48 23.20
C ASP A 135 -6.64 8.95 23.08
N ALA A 136 -5.75 9.65 22.37
CA ALA A 136 -4.34 9.24 22.26
C ALA A 136 -3.61 9.27 23.61
N GLU A 137 -4.01 10.15 24.53
CA GLU A 137 -3.48 10.21 25.91
C GLU A 137 -4.17 9.21 26.85
N GLU A 138 -5.45 8.92 26.65
CA GLU A 138 -6.18 7.93 27.47
C GLU A 138 -5.80 6.49 27.09
N TYR A 139 -5.52 6.23 25.81
CA TYR A 139 -5.04 4.92 25.34
C TYR A 139 -3.58 4.64 25.74
N ALA A 140 -2.74 5.69 25.81
CA ALA A 140 -1.40 5.57 26.38
C ALA A 140 -1.44 5.24 27.90
N ARG A 141 -2.50 5.64 28.60
CA ARG A 141 -2.76 5.28 30.01
C ARG A 141 -3.41 3.91 30.17
N ALA A 142 -4.35 3.52 29.31
CA ALA A 142 -4.99 2.21 29.36
C ALA A 142 -4.00 1.05 29.08
N CYS A 143 -2.98 1.27 28.24
CA CYS A 143 -1.88 0.31 28.06
C CYS A 143 -0.93 0.24 29.28
N ALA A 144 -1.00 1.19 30.22
CA ALA A 144 -0.17 1.23 31.42
C ALA A 144 -0.83 0.54 32.64
N ASP A 145 -2.16 0.43 32.67
CA ASP A 145 -2.90 0.05 33.88
C ASP A 145 -3.35 -1.42 33.95
N ASP A 146 -3.12 -2.23 32.90
CA ASP A 146 -3.47 -3.67 32.90
C ASP A 146 -2.25 -4.62 33.12
N TYR A 147 -1.19 -4.09 33.74
CA TYR A 147 -0.06 -4.90 34.23
C TYR A 147 -0.15 -5.09 35.75
N PRO A 148 -0.61 -6.24 36.27
CA PRO A 148 -0.39 -6.58 37.67
C PRO A 148 1.08 -7.02 37.86
N GLY A 149 1.94 -6.04 38.18
CA GLY A 149 3.10 -6.18 39.09
C GLY A 149 4.49 -6.55 38.52
N PRO A 150 5.53 -5.69 38.70
CA PRO A 150 6.95 -6.04 38.72
C PRO A 150 7.46 -6.21 40.18
N PRO A 151 8.75 -6.49 40.52
CA PRO A 151 9.96 -6.66 39.68
C PRO A 151 10.86 -7.88 40.03
N LEU A 152 11.76 -8.30 39.13
CA LEU A 152 13.20 -8.43 39.48
C LEU A 152 14.10 -8.54 38.23
N PHE A 153 15.18 -7.78 38.31
CA PHE A 153 16.19 -7.41 37.31
C PHE A 153 16.96 -8.56 36.62
N LEU A 154 17.30 -8.35 35.35
CA LEU A 154 18.68 -8.00 34.97
C LEU A 154 18.67 -7.31 33.60
N VAL A 155 18.95 -6.02 33.65
CA VAL A 155 19.49 -5.25 32.53
C VAL A 155 20.81 -5.92 32.16
N ASP A 156 20.88 -6.56 31.00
CA ASP A 156 22.14 -6.58 30.28
C ASP A 156 22.11 -5.39 29.32
N HIS A 157 23.10 -4.52 29.48
CA HIS A 157 23.37 -3.41 28.60
C HIS A 157 23.37 -3.85 27.13
N PRO A 158 23.11 -2.94 26.18
CA PRO A 158 23.32 -3.23 24.77
C PRO A 158 24.77 -3.68 24.60
N HIS A 159 24.97 -4.92 24.14
CA HIS A 159 26.24 -5.26 23.50
C HIS A 159 26.44 -4.24 22.37
N ARG A 160 27.63 -3.64 22.34
CA ARG A 160 28.03 -2.63 21.34
C ARG A 160 27.97 -3.14 19.89
N ASP A 161 27.61 -4.40 19.67
CA ASP A 161 27.75 -5.12 18.40
C ASP A 161 26.42 -5.67 17.82
N GLY A 162 25.25 -5.13 18.22
CA GLY A 162 24.02 -5.26 17.41
C GLY A 162 23.42 -6.67 17.22
N GLY A 163 23.65 -7.60 18.16
CA GLY A 163 23.06 -8.95 18.12
C GLY A 163 21.57 -9.01 18.53
N PRO A 164 20.83 -10.06 18.12
CA PRO A 164 19.40 -10.22 18.42
C PRO A 164 19.16 -10.47 19.92
N THR A 165 18.04 -9.94 20.44
CA THR A 165 17.66 -10.12 21.86
C THR A 165 16.90 -11.43 22.09
N TRP A 166 17.05 -12.01 23.29
CA TRP A 166 16.39 -13.26 23.69
C TRP A 166 14.86 -13.26 23.56
N ALA A 167 14.23 -12.07 23.56
CA ALA A 167 12.79 -11.92 23.34
C ALA A 167 12.38 -12.26 21.89
N GLY A 168 13.24 -12.03 20.89
CA GLY A 168 12.96 -12.30 19.48
C GLY A 168 13.05 -13.79 19.09
N LEU A 169 13.64 -14.64 19.93
CA LEU A 169 13.85 -16.07 19.63
C LEU A 169 12.67 -16.96 20.07
N ARG A 170 11.74 -16.45 20.89
CA ARG A 170 10.64 -17.24 21.50
C ARG A 170 9.60 -17.77 20.50
N GLY A 171 9.53 -17.21 19.29
CA GLY A 171 8.58 -17.63 18.25
C GLY A 171 9.18 -18.50 17.13
N ILE A 172 10.50 -18.65 17.10
CA ILE A 172 11.23 -19.22 15.94
C ILE A 172 11.77 -20.64 16.26
N VAL A 173 12.02 -20.93 17.54
CA VAL A 173 12.64 -22.18 17.99
C VAL A 173 11.57 -23.09 18.65
N PRO A 174 11.47 -24.39 18.29
CA PRO A 174 10.58 -25.33 18.97
C PRO A 174 10.79 -25.29 20.49
N GLN A 175 9.71 -25.31 21.27
CA GLN A 175 9.76 -25.05 22.72
C GLN A 175 10.73 -25.97 23.49
N ALA A 176 10.91 -27.21 23.03
CA ALA A 176 11.88 -28.15 23.60
C ALA A 176 13.35 -27.75 23.35
N GLU A 177 13.67 -27.14 22.20
CA GLU A 177 15.01 -26.64 21.89
C GLU A 177 15.29 -25.28 22.52
N PHE A 178 14.25 -24.43 22.63
CA PHE A 178 14.34 -23.19 23.39
C PHE A 178 14.66 -23.46 24.86
N VAL A 179 14.04 -24.48 25.46
CA VAL A 179 14.34 -24.92 26.83
C VAL A 179 15.77 -25.47 26.93
N ARG A 180 16.27 -26.21 25.93
CA ARG A 180 17.68 -26.66 25.90
C ARG A 180 18.66 -25.49 25.85
N LEU A 181 18.41 -24.51 24.98
CA LEU A 181 19.19 -23.26 24.87
C LEU A 181 19.19 -22.47 26.18
N GLN A 182 18.03 -22.34 26.84
CA GLN A 182 17.95 -21.69 28.14
C GLN A 182 18.72 -22.47 29.21
N HIS A 183 18.69 -23.80 29.19
CA HIS A 183 19.47 -24.65 30.09
C HIS A 183 20.97 -24.50 29.83
N THR A 184 21.42 -24.53 28.57
CA THR A 184 22.82 -24.35 28.20
C THR A 184 23.32 -22.95 28.54
N ALA A 185 22.50 -21.91 28.33
CA ALA A 185 22.83 -20.53 28.72
C ALA A 185 22.87 -20.35 30.25
N ALA A 186 21.96 -21.00 30.99
CA ALA A 186 21.96 -21.00 32.44
C ALA A 186 23.16 -21.77 33.03
N GLU A 187 23.53 -22.90 32.42
CA GLU A 187 24.71 -23.68 32.80
C GLU A 187 26.00 -22.90 32.50
N LEU A 188 26.07 -22.20 31.36
CA LEU A 188 27.18 -21.31 31.02
C LEU A 188 27.28 -20.13 31.99
N ARG A 189 26.16 -19.47 32.33
CA ARG A 189 26.11 -18.41 33.34
C ARG A 189 26.54 -18.92 34.71
N SER A 190 26.13 -20.13 35.09
CA SER A 190 26.54 -20.76 36.35
C SER A 190 28.02 -21.11 36.38
N ARG A 191 28.60 -21.54 35.24
CA ARG A 191 30.05 -21.81 35.13
C ARG A 191 30.86 -20.52 35.16
N LEU A 192 30.41 -19.48 34.48
CA LEU A 192 30.97 -18.12 34.52
C LEU A 192 30.90 -17.49 35.92
N ALA A 193 29.81 -17.70 36.66
CA ALA A 193 29.65 -17.18 38.02
C ALA A 193 30.51 -17.92 39.07
N ASN A 194 30.94 -19.15 38.76
CA ASN A 194 31.76 -19.98 39.64
C ASN A 194 33.24 -20.02 39.25
N ALA A 195 33.59 -19.58 38.03
CA ALA A 195 34.97 -19.40 37.60
C ALA A 195 35.49 -18.08 38.16
N GLY A 196 36.27 -18.17 39.24
CA GLY A 196 36.94 -17.02 39.86
C GLY A 196 38.07 -16.42 39.02
N ASP A 197 38.26 -16.84 37.77
CA ASP A 197 39.26 -16.33 36.84
C ASP A 197 38.59 -15.93 35.50
N PRO A 198 39.08 -14.86 34.84
CA PRO A 198 38.58 -14.47 33.52
C PRO A 198 38.82 -15.60 32.51
N LEU A 199 37.78 -15.93 31.72
CA LEU A 199 37.88 -16.87 30.59
C LEU A 199 39.09 -16.50 29.72
N ASP A 200 39.93 -17.47 29.39
CA ASP A 200 41.04 -17.22 28.45
C ASP A 200 40.53 -17.06 27.01
N SER A 201 41.38 -16.56 26.12
CA SER A 201 41.00 -16.30 24.72
C SER A 201 40.53 -17.56 23.99
N ASP A 202 41.07 -18.72 24.34
CA ASP A 202 40.79 -19.98 23.67
C ASP A 202 39.42 -20.53 24.11
N GLU A 203 39.03 -20.31 25.37
CA GLU A 203 37.68 -20.62 25.88
C GLU A 203 36.61 -19.70 25.27
N VAL A 204 36.92 -18.40 25.09
CA VAL A 204 36.01 -17.45 24.42
C VAL A 204 35.85 -17.80 22.95
N ASP A 205 36.94 -18.15 22.25
CA ASP A 205 36.92 -18.53 20.84
C ASP A 205 36.24 -19.89 20.61
N ALA A 206 36.37 -20.83 21.55
CA ALA A 206 35.63 -22.08 21.55
C ALA A 206 34.12 -21.84 21.76
N LEU A 207 33.75 -20.94 22.68
CA LEU A 207 32.34 -20.58 22.91
C LEU A 207 31.74 -19.87 21.69
N ALA A 208 32.47 -18.93 21.10
CA ALA A 208 32.08 -18.21 19.91
C ALA A 208 31.96 -19.15 18.70
N SER A 209 32.88 -20.10 18.52
CA SER A 209 32.77 -21.15 17.50
C SER A 209 31.57 -22.06 17.73
N MET A 210 31.28 -22.43 18.98
CA MET A 210 30.15 -23.30 19.31
C MET A 210 28.80 -22.59 19.08
N MET A 211 28.70 -21.30 19.42
CA MET A 211 27.54 -20.46 19.10
C MET A 211 27.40 -20.21 17.60
N SER A 212 28.50 -19.92 16.90
CA SER A 212 28.54 -19.72 15.44
C SER A 212 28.23 -21.01 14.66
N ALA A 213 28.49 -22.19 15.23
CA ALA A 213 28.08 -23.48 14.67
C ALA A 213 26.63 -23.86 15.01
N ALA A 214 26.13 -23.47 16.19
CA ALA A 214 24.76 -23.77 16.64
C ALA A 214 23.71 -22.84 16.02
N VAL A 215 24.05 -21.58 15.74
CA VAL A 215 23.15 -20.58 15.14
C VAL A 215 22.66 -21.03 13.74
N PRO A 216 23.52 -21.46 12.80
CA PRO A 216 23.07 -22.02 11.52
C PRO A 216 22.23 -23.29 11.67
N ALA A 217 22.39 -24.07 12.76
CA ALA A 217 21.58 -25.24 13.05
C ALA A 217 20.19 -24.88 13.63
N LEU A 218 20.09 -23.76 14.36
CA LEU A 218 18.83 -23.16 14.84
C LEU A 218 18.04 -22.44 13.74
N PHE A 219 18.76 -21.95 12.74
CA PHE A 219 18.22 -21.38 11.50
C PHE A 219 18.22 -22.39 10.34
N GLN A 220 18.50 -23.69 10.59
CA GLN A 220 18.17 -24.74 9.63
C GLN A 220 16.66 -24.59 9.39
N PRO A 221 16.25 -24.17 8.19
CA PRO A 221 14.90 -23.72 8.01
C PRO A 221 13.98 -24.89 8.32
N VAL A 222 12.79 -24.57 8.82
CA VAL A 222 11.59 -25.40 8.63
C VAL A 222 11.25 -25.46 7.11
N ALA A 223 12.26 -25.50 6.22
CA ALA A 223 12.19 -25.58 4.77
C ALA A 223 11.56 -26.89 4.29
N GLY A 224 11.25 -27.81 5.21
CA GLY A 224 10.53 -29.04 4.89
C GLY A 224 9.03 -29.01 5.23
N ARG A 225 8.47 -27.94 5.81
CA ARG A 225 7.11 -28.01 6.36
C ARG A 225 6.16 -26.85 6.08
N LEU A 226 6.65 -25.71 5.62
CA LEU A 226 5.82 -24.55 5.27
C LEU A 226 6.05 -24.25 3.80
N ASP A 227 5.11 -24.69 2.96
CA ASP A 227 5.09 -24.37 1.53
C ASP A 227 4.58 -22.92 1.39
N MET A 228 5.45 -21.95 1.71
CA MET A 228 5.10 -20.55 1.95
C MET A 228 4.31 -19.86 0.82
N PRO A 229 4.49 -20.14 -0.48
CA PRO A 229 3.60 -19.58 -1.51
C PRO A 229 2.15 -20.05 -1.33
N ASP A 230 2.00 -21.31 -0.94
CA ASP A 230 0.72 -21.94 -0.66
C ASP A 230 0.19 -21.53 0.71
N GLU A 231 1.01 -21.32 1.74
CA GLU A 231 0.56 -20.78 3.03
C GLU A 231 0.25 -19.28 2.98
N LEU A 232 1.02 -18.47 2.26
CA LEU A 232 0.72 -17.07 1.98
C LEU A 232 -0.58 -16.95 1.17
N ALA A 233 -0.90 -17.96 0.34
CA ALA A 233 -2.17 -18.06 -0.39
C ALA A 233 -3.31 -18.73 0.39
N ARG A 234 -3.03 -19.66 1.33
CA ARG A 234 -4.02 -20.47 2.09
C ARG A 234 -4.36 -19.88 3.45
N THR A 235 -3.39 -19.29 4.15
CA THR A 235 -3.57 -18.65 5.46
C THR A 235 -4.32 -17.32 5.33
N LEU A 236 -4.46 -16.81 4.10
CA LEU A 236 -4.87 -15.44 3.89
C LEU A 236 -5.72 -15.24 2.64
N ASP A 237 -6.86 -14.62 2.88
CA ASP A 237 -7.58 -13.79 1.93
C ASP A 237 -6.77 -12.49 1.54
N VAL A 238 -5.45 -12.46 1.81
CA VAL A 238 -4.47 -11.49 1.25
C VAL A 238 -4.26 -11.71 -0.24
N GLY A 239 -4.44 -12.93 -0.74
CA GLY A 239 -4.42 -13.21 -2.18
C GLY A 239 -5.56 -12.52 -2.93
N ASP A 240 -6.73 -12.37 -2.30
CA ASP A 240 -7.84 -11.60 -2.88
C ASP A 240 -7.57 -10.09 -2.78
N LEU A 241 -7.14 -9.61 -1.61
CA LEU A 241 -6.69 -8.23 -1.42
C LEU A 241 -5.64 -7.80 -2.46
N ALA A 242 -4.60 -8.61 -2.65
CA ALA A 242 -3.55 -8.37 -3.64
C ALA A 242 -4.10 -8.29 -5.06
N ARG A 243 -5.02 -9.19 -5.43
CA ARG A 243 -5.64 -9.22 -6.77
C ARG A 243 -6.57 -8.03 -7.03
N ARG A 244 -7.13 -7.42 -5.99
CA ARG A 244 -8.00 -6.23 -6.07
C ARG A 244 -7.23 -4.92 -6.19
N ILE A 245 -5.93 -4.89 -5.88
CA ILE A 245 -5.12 -3.67 -5.98
C ILE A 245 -4.80 -3.39 -7.45
N LEU A 246 -5.35 -2.30 -7.99
CA LEU A 246 -5.04 -1.72 -9.29
C LEU A 246 -4.04 -0.56 -9.08
N HIS A 247 -2.99 -0.47 -9.89
CA HIS A 247 -1.91 0.48 -9.64
C HIS A 247 -1.47 1.26 -10.87
N LEU A 248 -1.25 2.55 -10.64
CA LEU A 248 -0.76 3.50 -11.62
C LEU A 248 0.24 4.46 -10.95
N GLY A 249 1.53 4.37 -11.31
CA GLY A 249 2.64 5.19 -10.78
C GLY A 249 2.60 6.68 -11.16
N PRO A 250 3.59 7.52 -10.85
CA PRO A 250 3.54 8.95 -11.19
C PRO A 250 3.92 9.27 -12.64
N GLN A 251 4.77 8.43 -13.25
CA GLN A 251 5.23 8.60 -14.62
C GLN A 251 4.45 7.65 -15.54
N ARG A 252 3.49 8.19 -16.29
CA ARG A 252 2.74 7.39 -17.27
C ARG A 252 3.56 7.18 -18.53
N GLN A 253 3.13 6.20 -19.34
CA GLN A 253 3.69 6.00 -20.67
C GLN A 253 3.64 7.33 -21.46
N ARG A 254 4.82 7.77 -21.92
CA ARG A 254 4.93 8.97 -22.76
C ARG A 254 4.13 8.81 -24.05
N PRO A 255 3.70 9.91 -24.68
CA PRO A 255 3.03 9.86 -25.97
C PRO A 255 3.84 9.05 -26.99
N ARG A 256 3.16 8.09 -27.62
CA ARG A 256 3.72 7.26 -28.70
C ARG A 256 2.82 7.36 -29.91
N LEU A 257 3.41 7.26 -31.09
CA LEU A 257 2.65 7.18 -32.34
C LEU A 257 1.99 5.80 -32.49
N VAL A 258 2.64 4.76 -31.98
CA VAL A 258 2.19 3.37 -32.05
C VAL A 258 2.39 2.72 -30.68
N HIS A 259 1.34 2.06 -30.20
CA HIS A 259 1.29 1.28 -28.97
C HIS A 259 1.30 -0.21 -29.31
N ASN A 260 1.80 -1.03 -28.38
CA ASN A 260 1.80 -2.48 -28.55
C ASN A 260 0.36 -3.00 -28.53
N ASP A 261 0.03 -3.88 -29.47
CA ASP A 261 -1.22 -4.64 -29.46
C ASP A 261 -0.97 -5.99 -28.78
N VAL A 262 -1.12 -6.02 -27.46
CA VAL A 262 -0.90 -7.22 -26.64
C VAL A 262 -2.20 -7.63 -25.95
N PRO A 263 -2.41 -8.94 -25.73
CA PRO A 263 -3.56 -9.39 -24.97
C PRO A 263 -3.47 -8.99 -23.51
N VAL A 264 -4.41 -8.15 -23.07
CA VAL A 264 -4.58 -7.73 -21.68
C VAL A 264 -6.07 -7.74 -21.39
N ASP A 265 -6.49 -8.62 -20.48
CA ASP A 265 -7.90 -8.91 -20.22
C ASP A 265 -8.37 -8.40 -18.84
N ARG A 266 -7.45 -7.93 -17.99
CA ARG A 266 -7.76 -7.39 -16.67
C ARG A 266 -7.23 -5.96 -16.52
N PRO A 267 -7.96 -5.06 -15.83
CA PRO A 267 -7.48 -3.72 -15.54
C PRO A 267 -6.21 -3.71 -14.67
N GLY A 268 -5.99 -4.74 -13.85
CA GLY A 268 -4.80 -4.88 -13.01
C GLY A 268 -3.50 -5.16 -13.79
N ASP A 269 -3.61 -5.50 -15.07
CA ASP A 269 -2.50 -5.92 -15.95
C ASP A 269 -2.12 -4.83 -16.96
N LEU A 270 -2.64 -3.60 -16.82
CA LEU A 270 -2.30 -2.47 -17.69
C LEU A 270 -0.85 -1.99 -17.55
N GLY A 271 -0.15 -2.48 -16.53
CA GLY A 271 1.19 -2.09 -16.14
C GLY A 271 1.22 -0.82 -15.28
N PRO A 272 2.29 -0.60 -14.50
CA PRO A 272 2.40 0.51 -13.56
C PRO A 272 2.39 1.89 -14.24
N ASP A 273 2.81 1.95 -15.51
CA ASP A 273 2.82 3.20 -16.30
C ASP A 273 1.57 3.30 -17.20
N GLY A 274 0.70 2.29 -17.18
CA GLY A 274 -0.47 2.19 -18.03
C GLY A 274 -0.12 1.86 -19.49
N GLU A 275 1.03 1.24 -19.72
CA GLU A 275 1.60 0.99 -21.04
C GLU A 275 0.71 0.14 -21.97
N PHE A 276 -0.25 -0.59 -21.41
CA PHE A 276 -1.21 -1.40 -22.16
C PHE A 276 -2.64 -0.84 -22.17
N ALA A 277 -2.88 0.37 -21.65
CA ALA A 277 -4.21 0.98 -21.63
C ALA A 277 -4.84 1.14 -23.02
N VAL A 278 -4.05 1.43 -24.05
CA VAL A 278 -4.54 1.54 -25.44
C VAL A 278 -4.96 0.19 -26.00
N ALA A 279 -4.19 -0.87 -25.72
CA ALA A 279 -4.52 -2.24 -26.14
C ALA A 279 -5.80 -2.73 -25.45
N TYR A 280 -5.90 -2.49 -24.14
CA TYR A 280 -7.09 -2.81 -23.36
C TYR A 280 -8.32 -2.06 -23.88
N LEU A 281 -8.23 -0.74 -24.07
CA LEU A 281 -9.35 0.05 -24.60
C LEU A 281 -9.77 -0.43 -25.98
N HIS A 282 -8.83 -0.78 -26.86
CA HIS A 282 -9.16 -1.31 -28.19
C HIS A 282 -9.99 -2.59 -28.13
N ARG A 283 -9.61 -3.51 -27.22
CA ARG A 283 -10.25 -4.82 -27.06
C ARG A 283 -11.59 -4.74 -26.32
N HIS A 284 -11.65 -3.92 -25.28
CA HIS A 284 -12.76 -3.84 -24.33
C HIS A 284 -13.67 -2.63 -24.57
N ARG A 285 -13.54 -1.96 -25.74
CA ARG A 285 -14.29 -0.73 -26.06
C ARG A 285 -15.80 -0.85 -25.88
N ASP A 286 -16.35 -2.03 -26.14
CA ASP A 286 -17.78 -2.29 -26.12
C ASP A 286 -18.26 -2.89 -24.78
N ASP A 287 -17.34 -3.13 -23.84
CA ASP A 287 -17.68 -3.68 -22.53
C ASP A 287 -18.54 -2.68 -21.75
N PRO A 288 -19.63 -3.13 -21.10
CA PRO A 288 -20.54 -2.24 -20.39
C PRO A 288 -19.92 -1.72 -19.09
N VAL A 289 -19.95 -0.40 -18.91
CA VAL A 289 -19.55 0.29 -17.68
C VAL A 289 -20.77 0.97 -17.07
N GLY A 290 -21.12 0.60 -15.84
CA GLY A 290 -22.27 1.13 -15.12
C GLY A 290 -21.91 2.09 -13.98
N GLY A 291 -22.80 3.04 -13.69
CA GLY A 291 -22.79 3.81 -12.43
C GLY A 291 -21.64 4.80 -12.25
N ARG A 292 -20.89 5.13 -13.32
CA ARG A 292 -19.68 5.96 -13.27
C ARG A 292 -19.65 7.01 -14.39
N ALA A 293 -20.81 7.49 -14.82
CA ALA A 293 -20.89 8.51 -15.85
C ALA A 293 -20.48 9.90 -15.30
N PRO A 294 -19.93 10.80 -16.13
CA PRO A 294 -19.60 12.15 -15.70
C PRO A 294 -20.85 12.93 -15.24
N PRO A 295 -20.68 13.95 -14.36
CA PRO A 295 -21.80 14.76 -13.88
C PRO A 295 -22.66 15.32 -15.01
N GLY A 296 -23.97 15.04 -14.97
CA GLY A 296 -24.92 15.51 -15.98
C GLY A 296 -25.16 14.55 -17.14
N ALA A 297 -24.48 13.41 -17.19
CA ALA A 297 -24.83 12.32 -18.10
C ALA A 297 -26.19 11.68 -17.76
N HIS A 298 -26.89 11.18 -18.77
CA HIS A 298 -28.25 10.64 -18.65
C HIS A 298 -28.33 9.11 -18.79
N ALA A 299 -27.20 8.44 -19.05
CA ALA A 299 -27.14 7.00 -19.25
C ALA A 299 -26.50 6.31 -18.04
N ASP A 300 -27.16 5.25 -17.57
CA ASP A 300 -26.70 4.47 -16.40
C ASP A 300 -25.61 3.46 -16.76
N ILE A 301 -25.60 2.99 -18.01
CA ILE A 301 -24.64 2.01 -18.55
C ILE A 301 -24.22 2.47 -19.95
N LEU A 302 -22.91 2.51 -20.20
CA LEU A 302 -22.32 2.89 -21.49
C LEU A 302 -21.19 1.93 -21.88
N PRO A 303 -20.89 1.74 -23.17
CA PRO A 303 -19.63 1.13 -23.60
C PRO A 303 -18.41 1.83 -22.98
N LEU A 304 -17.37 1.08 -22.66
CA LEU A 304 -16.13 1.62 -22.10
C LEU A 304 -15.58 2.78 -22.93
N SER A 305 -15.60 2.70 -24.26
CA SER A 305 -15.14 3.80 -25.12
C SER A 305 -15.96 5.07 -24.94
N GLU A 306 -17.29 4.95 -24.86
CA GLU A 306 -18.17 6.10 -24.68
C GLU A 306 -18.03 6.70 -23.27
N ALA A 307 -17.84 5.86 -22.25
CA ALA A 307 -17.56 6.31 -20.89
C ALA A 307 -16.23 7.08 -20.83
N VAL A 308 -15.18 6.57 -21.49
CA VAL A 308 -13.89 7.26 -21.61
C VAL A 308 -14.05 8.61 -22.31
N ASP A 309 -14.76 8.65 -23.43
CA ASP A 309 -15.00 9.88 -24.19
C ASP A 309 -15.78 10.92 -23.38
N GLY A 310 -16.81 10.49 -22.65
CA GLY A 310 -17.58 11.36 -21.75
C GLY A 310 -16.71 12.00 -20.67
N TRP A 311 -15.82 11.23 -20.04
CA TRP A 311 -14.90 11.76 -19.04
C TRP A 311 -13.81 12.66 -19.64
N LEU A 312 -13.29 12.33 -20.82
CA LEU A 312 -12.37 13.21 -21.53
C LEU A 312 -13.01 14.54 -21.91
N GLY A 313 -14.31 14.52 -22.22
CA GLY A 313 -15.11 15.72 -22.44
C GLY A 313 -15.27 16.55 -21.17
N HIS A 314 -15.62 15.91 -20.05
CA HIS A 314 -15.71 16.58 -18.73
C HIS A 314 -14.40 17.22 -18.30
N LEU A 315 -13.28 16.54 -18.58
CA LEU A 315 -11.92 17.04 -18.36
C LEU A 315 -11.49 18.11 -19.36
N ARG A 316 -12.25 18.34 -20.44
CA ARG A 316 -11.94 19.24 -21.55
C ARG A 316 -10.66 18.89 -22.30
N LEU A 317 -10.35 17.60 -22.40
CA LEU A 317 -9.17 17.09 -23.11
C LEU A 317 -9.52 16.68 -24.54
N ALA A 318 -10.57 15.89 -24.71
CA ALA A 318 -10.99 15.36 -26.01
C ALA A 318 -12.51 15.17 -26.05
N HIS A 319 -13.08 15.22 -27.25
CA HIS A 319 -14.46 14.75 -27.49
C HIS A 319 -14.53 13.25 -27.74
N GLU A 320 -13.46 12.69 -28.31
CA GLU A 320 -13.40 11.29 -28.73
C GLU A 320 -11.94 10.83 -28.79
N VAL A 321 -11.69 9.60 -28.39
CA VAL A 321 -10.44 8.87 -28.64
C VAL A 321 -10.65 7.82 -29.71
N VAL A 322 -9.73 7.78 -30.67
CA VAL A 322 -9.77 6.87 -31.80
C VAL A 322 -8.54 5.97 -31.72
N VAL A 323 -8.77 4.66 -31.61
CA VAL A 323 -7.72 3.63 -31.62
C VAL A 323 -7.83 2.82 -32.91
N GLU A 324 -6.81 2.94 -33.77
CA GLU A 324 -6.77 2.30 -35.09
C GLU A 324 -5.65 1.27 -35.17
N PRO A 325 -5.93 0.05 -35.67
CA PRO A 325 -4.88 -0.90 -36.00
C PRO A 325 -3.95 -0.36 -37.09
N VAL A 326 -2.65 -0.50 -36.88
CA VAL A 326 -1.59 -0.22 -37.85
C VAL A 326 -0.76 -1.49 -38.03
N PRO A 327 -1.21 -2.47 -38.82
CA PRO A 327 -0.47 -3.72 -39.00
C PRO A 327 0.83 -3.50 -39.78
N PRO A 328 1.94 -4.19 -39.43
CA PRO A 328 2.10 -5.11 -38.29
C PRO A 328 2.59 -4.41 -37.00
N SER A 329 2.57 -3.07 -36.97
CA SER A 329 3.25 -2.25 -35.96
C SER A 329 2.51 -2.14 -34.62
N GLY A 330 1.18 -2.30 -34.60
CA GLY A 330 0.38 -2.24 -33.36
C GLY A 330 -0.83 -1.30 -33.51
N LEU A 331 -1.05 -0.42 -32.53
CA LEU A 331 -2.22 0.46 -32.45
C LEU A 331 -1.82 1.94 -32.47
N ALA A 332 -2.44 2.75 -33.32
CA ALA A 332 -2.30 4.20 -33.29
C ALA A 332 -3.37 4.83 -32.39
N LEU A 333 -2.94 5.67 -31.45
CA LEU A 333 -3.82 6.44 -30.59
C LEU A 333 -3.96 7.88 -31.10
N ARG A 334 -5.19 8.24 -31.48
CA ARG A 334 -5.57 9.59 -31.91
C ARG A 334 -6.73 10.10 -31.07
N HIS A 335 -6.98 11.40 -31.14
CA HIS A 335 -8.13 12.01 -30.49
C HIS A 335 -8.65 13.20 -31.27
N ARG A 336 -9.92 13.54 -31.03
CA ARG A 336 -10.55 14.78 -31.43
C ARG A 336 -10.44 15.78 -30.27
N PRO A 337 -9.56 16.80 -30.34
CA PRO A 337 -9.34 17.73 -29.22
C PRO A 337 -10.59 18.51 -28.83
N TRP A 338 -10.75 18.79 -27.54
CA TRP A 338 -11.91 19.54 -27.04
C TRP A 338 -12.09 20.91 -27.71
N PHE A 339 -10.99 21.64 -27.94
CA PHE A 339 -11.00 22.98 -28.52
C PHE A 339 -10.91 23.02 -30.05
N ALA A 340 -10.75 21.88 -30.71
CA ALA A 340 -10.62 21.77 -32.17
C ALA A 340 -11.29 20.48 -32.69
N PRO A 341 -12.63 20.38 -32.54
CA PRO A 341 -13.37 19.14 -32.82
C PRO A 341 -13.38 18.76 -34.30
N ASP A 342 -13.03 19.66 -35.21
CA ASP A 342 -12.94 19.42 -36.64
C ASP A 342 -11.68 18.62 -37.04
N ARG A 343 -10.77 18.33 -36.10
CA ARG A 343 -9.49 17.69 -36.38
C ARG A 343 -9.28 16.44 -35.53
N THR A 344 -8.62 15.45 -36.12
CA THR A 344 -8.12 14.27 -35.41
C THR A 344 -6.61 14.33 -35.38
N VAL A 345 -6.01 14.31 -34.18
CA VAL A 345 -4.57 14.48 -33.99
C VAL A 345 -4.00 13.37 -33.08
N PRO A 346 -2.70 13.05 -33.18
CA PRO A 346 -2.06 12.10 -32.26
C PRO A 346 -2.23 12.51 -30.78
N ALA A 347 -2.25 11.53 -29.88
CA ALA A 347 -2.34 11.82 -28.45
C ALA A 347 -1.15 12.66 -27.94
N GLY A 348 -1.47 13.71 -27.17
CA GLY A 348 -0.47 14.53 -26.49
C GLY A 348 -0.14 14.03 -25.08
N PRO A 349 0.76 14.71 -24.35
CA PRO A 349 1.16 14.35 -22.99
C PRO A 349 0.00 14.25 -22.00
N ALA A 350 -0.90 15.24 -21.97
CA ALA A 350 -2.03 15.27 -21.03
C ALA A 350 -2.99 14.08 -21.25
N LEU A 351 -3.34 13.79 -22.50
CA LEU A 351 -4.19 12.65 -22.83
C LEU A 351 -3.50 11.32 -22.51
N SER A 352 -2.22 11.16 -22.87
CA SER A 352 -1.47 9.92 -22.60
C SER A 352 -1.29 9.68 -21.10
N HIS A 353 -1.26 10.74 -20.29
CA HIS A 353 -1.19 10.65 -18.84
C HIS A 353 -2.51 10.22 -18.20
N VAL A 354 -3.62 10.79 -18.65
CA VAL A 354 -4.95 10.55 -18.06
C VAL A 354 -5.64 9.30 -18.60
N LEU A 355 -5.43 8.95 -19.86
CA LEU A 355 -6.14 7.83 -20.49
C LEU A 355 -5.99 6.51 -19.71
N PRO A 356 -4.80 6.10 -19.23
CA PRO A 356 -4.68 4.89 -18.42
C PRO A 356 -5.48 4.93 -17.13
N LEU A 357 -5.58 6.09 -16.49
CA LEU A 357 -6.36 6.27 -15.27
C LEU A 357 -7.86 6.13 -15.54
N LEU A 358 -8.35 6.70 -16.65
CA LEU A 358 -9.74 6.56 -17.06
C LEU A 358 -10.06 5.10 -17.40
N VAL A 359 -9.24 4.46 -18.24
CA VAL A 359 -9.44 3.06 -18.64
C VAL A 359 -9.42 2.14 -17.43
N MET A 360 -8.38 2.23 -16.58
CA MET A 360 -8.27 1.39 -15.39
C MET A 360 -9.42 1.61 -14.40
N GLY A 361 -9.77 2.87 -14.12
CA GLY A 361 -10.82 3.21 -13.16
C GLY A 361 -12.22 2.81 -13.65
N LEU A 362 -12.54 3.04 -14.93
CA LEU A 362 -13.83 2.66 -15.50
C LEU A 362 -13.99 1.15 -15.60
N ALA A 363 -12.91 0.42 -15.89
CA ALA A 363 -12.90 -1.04 -15.94
C ALA A 363 -12.83 -1.73 -14.56
N ALA A 364 -12.56 -0.99 -13.47
CA ALA A 364 -12.44 -1.55 -12.13
C ALA A 364 -13.77 -2.17 -11.64
N GLY A 365 -13.72 -3.29 -10.93
CA GLY A 365 -14.87 -3.87 -10.25
C GLY A 365 -15.24 -3.16 -8.94
N THR A 366 -16.45 -3.38 -8.44
CA THR A 366 -16.80 -3.00 -7.06
C THR A 366 -15.90 -3.77 -6.09
N GLY A 367 -15.32 -3.05 -5.12
CA GLY A 367 -14.35 -3.60 -4.17
C GLY A 367 -12.90 -3.59 -4.64
N ASP A 368 -12.61 -3.26 -5.91
CA ASP A 368 -11.25 -3.01 -6.36
C ASP A 368 -10.66 -1.76 -5.68
N ILE A 369 -9.34 -1.74 -5.55
CA ILE A 369 -8.59 -0.68 -4.88
C ILE A 369 -7.66 -0.02 -5.89
N LEU A 370 -7.99 1.20 -6.33
CA LEU A 370 -7.19 1.98 -7.24
C LEU A 370 -6.16 2.83 -6.48
N LEU A 371 -4.89 2.47 -6.59
CA LEU A 371 -3.74 3.22 -6.09
C LEU A 371 -3.12 4.04 -7.24
N CYS A 372 -3.27 5.36 -7.22
CA CYS A 372 -2.69 6.22 -8.24
C CYS A 372 -1.78 7.31 -7.65
N ALA A 373 -0.64 7.56 -8.29
CA ALA A 373 0.27 8.62 -7.90
C ALA A 373 0.22 9.77 -8.91
N GLN A 374 0.17 11.00 -8.38
CA GLN A 374 0.19 12.26 -9.12
C GLN A 374 -0.76 12.25 -10.35
N PRO A 375 -2.05 11.89 -10.17
CA PRO A 375 -2.99 11.78 -11.28
C PRO A 375 -3.21 13.11 -12.02
N GLU A 376 -2.90 14.25 -11.39
CA GLU A 376 -3.03 15.60 -11.93
C GLU A 376 -1.91 16.06 -12.88
N LEU A 377 -0.83 15.30 -13.01
CA LEU A 377 0.36 15.75 -13.75
C LEU A 377 0.00 16.05 -15.21
N HIS A 378 0.64 17.08 -15.79
CA HIS A 378 0.35 17.59 -17.15
C HIS A 378 -1.04 18.22 -17.37
N LEU A 379 -1.91 18.26 -16.35
CA LEU A 379 -3.23 18.90 -16.45
C LEU A 379 -3.20 20.38 -16.06
N GLY A 380 -4.02 21.17 -16.77
CA GLY A 380 -4.34 22.54 -16.39
C GLY A 380 -5.29 22.60 -15.17
N VAL A 381 -5.37 23.76 -14.53
CA VAL A 381 -6.13 24.01 -13.29
C VAL A 381 -7.58 23.51 -13.37
N ASP A 382 -8.31 23.86 -14.43
CA ASP A 382 -9.72 23.48 -14.59
C ASP A 382 -9.89 21.96 -14.73
N CYS A 383 -8.98 21.29 -15.44
CA CYS A 383 -9.01 19.85 -15.66
C CYS A 383 -8.76 19.07 -14.36
N ARG A 384 -7.99 19.61 -13.41
CA ARG A 384 -7.75 18.95 -12.10
C ARG A 384 -9.01 18.87 -11.25
N ARG A 385 -9.89 19.88 -11.30
CA ARG A 385 -11.18 19.82 -10.60
C ARG A 385 -12.10 18.76 -11.21
N ALA A 386 -12.17 18.70 -12.54
CA ALA A 386 -12.92 17.65 -13.23
C ALA A 386 -12.33 16.25 -12.98
N LEU A 387 -11.01 16.15 -12.78
CA LEU A 387 -10.36 14.90 -12.37
C LEU A 387 -10.80 14.46 -10.96
N PHE A 388 -11.00 15.40 -10.03
CA PHE A 388 -11.56 15.06 -8.72
C PHE A 388 -12.96 14.43 -8.86
N ASP A 389 -13.81 14.98 -9.73
CA ASP A 389 -15.15 14.43 -9.97
C ASP A 389 -15.08 12.98 -10.47
N PHE A 390 -14.08 12.65 -11.31
CA PHE A 390 -13.83 11.28 -11.74
C PHE A 390 -13.49 10.36 -10.58
N LEU A 391 -12.51 10.74 -9.75
CA LEU A 391 -12.10 9.94 -8.59
C LEU A 391 -13.26 9.73 -7.59
N ALA A 392 -14.09 10.76 -7.40
CA ALA A 392 -15.29 10.67 -6.56
C ALA A 392 -16.35 9.73 -7.16
N ALA A 393 -16.59 9.79 -8.47
CA ALA A 393 -17.52 8.89 -9.15
C ALA A 393 -17.08 7.42 -9.06
N LEU A 394 -15.79 7.13 -9.12
CA LEU A 394 -15.26 5.78 -8.89
C LEU A 394 -15.55 5.31 -7.45
N ALA A 395 -15.33 6.18 -6.46
CA ALA A 395 -15.59 5.90 -5.06
C ALA A 395 -17.07 5.63 -4.77
N ASP A 396 -17.97 6.46 -5.32
CA ASP A 396 -19.42 6.28 -5.19
C ASP A 396 -19.91 4.99 -5.87
N ALA A 397 -19.21 4.52 -6.90
CA ALA A 397 -19.46 3.23 -7.55
C ALA A 397 -18.80 2.02 -6.83
N GLY A 398 -18.23 2.24 -5.64
CA GLY A 398 -17.68 1.20 -4.78
C GLY A 398 -16.25 0.75 -5.10
N VAL A 399 -15.51 1.52 -5.90
CA VAL A 399 -14.05 1.36 -6.05
C VAL A 399 -13.37 2.13 -4.92
N GLN A 400 -12.44 1.53 -4.20
CA GLN A 400 -11.66 2.27 -3.23
C GLN A 400 -10.51 3.02 -3.93
N VAL A 401 -10.51 4.35 -3.89
CA VAL A 401 -9.52 5.19 -4.54
C VAL A 401 -8.55 5.76 -3.51
N VAL A 402 -7.25 5.58 -3.76
CA VAL A 402 -6.16 6.19 -2.99
C VAL A 402 -5.26 6.95 -3.96
N ALA A 403 -5.25 8.27 -3.85
CA ALA A 403 -4.50 9.14 -4.76
C ALA A 403 -3.43 9.94 -4.02
N GLU A 404 -2.16 9.75 -4.37
CA GLU A 404 -1.08 10.65 -3.94
C GLU A 404 -1.11 11.93 -4.80
N THR A 405 -1.22 13.10 -4.16
CA THR A 405 -1.35 14.38 -4.87
C THR A 405 -0.56 15.52 -4.20
N HIS A 406 -0.14 16.48 -5.03
CA HIS A 406 0.40 17.78 -4.59
C HIS A 406 -0.45 18.96 -5.08
N SER A 407 -1.61 18.69 -5.67
CA SER A 407 -2.49 19.71 -6.23
C SER A 407 -3.35 20.34 -5.15
N GLY A 408 -3.16 21.64 -4.94
CA GLY A 408 -4.07 22.45 -4.13
C GLY A 408 -5.50 22.42 -4.69
N GLU A 409 -5.66 22.33 -6.02
CA GLU A 409 -6.97 22.26 -6.67
C GLU A 409 -7.74 20.97 -6.36
N LEU A 410 -7.07 19.82 -6.36
CA LEU A 410 -7.68 18.53 -5.96
C LEU A 410 -8.08 18.57 -4.48
N LEU A 411 -7.25 19.13 -3.61
CA LEU A 411 -7.54 19.27 -2.18
C LEU A 411 -8.69 20.25 -1.92
N GLU A 412 -8.76 21.35 -2.67
CA GLU A 412 -9.89 22.29 -2.63
C GLU A 412 -11.18 21.63 -3.10
N ALA A 413 -11.13 20.85 -4.20
CA ALA A 413 -12.28 20.10 -4.69
C ALA A 413 -12.78 19.09 -3.64
N ALA A 414 -11.87 18.34 -3.02
CA ALA A 414 -12.19 17.42 -1.92
C ALA A 414 -12.88 18.14 -0.75
N ARG A 415 -12.36 19.30 -0.34
CA ARG A 415 -12.96 20.11 0.73
C ARG A 415 -14.35 20.63 0.37
N GLY A 416 -14.57 20.99 -0.89
CA GLY A 416 -15.88 21.42 -1.39
C GLY A 416 -16.90 20.28 -1.50
N HIS A 417 -16.43 19.07 -1.85
CA HIS A 417 -17.29 17.90 -2.02
C HIS A 417 -18.01 17.51 -0.72
N GLY A 418 -17.29 17.45 0.40
CA GLY A 418 -17.88 17.14 1.72
C GLY A 418 -18.92 18.16 2.22
N VAL A 419 -18.91 19.39 1.68
CA VAL A 419 -19.86 20.45 2.05
C VAL A 419 -21.15 20.37 1.21
N MET A 420 -21.10 19.80 0.01
CA MET A 420 -22.24 19.78 -0.92
C MET A 420 -23.25 18.65 -0.67
N GLY A 421 -22.99 17.77 0.30
CA GLY A 421 -24.00 16.93 0.98
C GLY A 421 -25.16 16.45 0.11
N ARG A 422 -24.86 15.76 -1.00
CA ARG A 422 -25.87 15.00 -1.72
C ARG A 422 -26.05 13.68 -0.98
N SER A 423 -27.29 13.26 -0.72
CA SER A 423 -27.54 11.99 -0.04
C SER A 423 -26.91 10.85 -0.85
N GLY A 424 -25.91 10.16 -0.27
CA GLY A 424 -25.22 9.03 -0.90
C GLY A 424 -23.80 9.28 -1.43
N THR A 425 -23.29 10.51 -1.43
CA THR A 425 -21.89 10.78 -1.85
C THR A 425 -20.88 10.49 -0.76
N THR A 426 -19.77 9.85 -1.11
CA THR A 426 -18.76 9.39 -0.15
C THR A 426 -17.84 10.53 0.28
N ALA A 427 -17.77 10.82 1.59
CA ALA A 427 -16.91 11.89 2.09
C ALA A 427 -15.42 11.52 1.90
N PRO A 428 -14.61 12.34 1.20
CA PRO A 428 -13.20 12.06 1.02
C PRO A 428 -12.42 12.25 2.32
N LEU A 429 -11.43 11.37 2.53
CA LEU A 429 -10.42 11.49 3.58
C LEU A 429 -9.16 12.16 3.01
N VAL A 430 -8.55 13.08 3.76
CA VAL A 430 -7.23 13.62 3.43
C VAL A 430 -6.23 13.15 4.49
N ALA A 431 -5.27 12.33 4.08
CA ALA A 431 -4.16 11.92 4.93
C ALA A 431 -2.95 12.83 4.65
N SER A 432 -2.58 13.64 5.64
CA SER A 432 -1.48 14.59 5.53
C SER A 432 -0.20 14.02 6.12
N PHE A 433 0.84 13.95 5.30
CA PHE A 433 2.14 13.40 5.63
C PHE A 433 3.14 14.51 5.92
N GLY A 434 3.74 14.44 7.10
CA GLY A 434 4.89 15.25 7.50
C GLY A 434 6.10 14.39 7.84
N HIS A 435 7.18 15.05 8.23
CA HIS A 435 8.38 14.41 8.75
C HIS A 435 8.79 15.10 10.04
N ASP A 436 9.19 14.33 11.04
CA ASP A 436 9.86 14.84 12.23
C ASP A 436 11.17 14.10 12.47
N ARG A 437 11.86 14.40 13.59
CA ARG A 437 13.16 13.78 13.91
C ARG A 437 13.08 12.25 14.08
N SER A 438 11.89 11.68 14.21
CA SER A 438 11.61 10.25 14.42
C SER A 438 11.13 9.51 13.15
N GLY A 439 10.91 10.22 12.03
CA GLY A 439 10.48 9.62 10.77
C GLY A 439 9.20 10.24 10.20
N ALA A 440 8.46 9.46 9.40
CA ALA A 440 7.17 9.85 8.83
C ALA A 440 6.13 10.04 9.93
N ARG A 441 5.44 11.18 9.90
CA ARG A 441 4.29 11.46 10.76
C ARG A 441 3.05 11.65 9.90
N VAL A 442 2.00 10.87 10.19
CA VAL A 442 0.74 10.94 9.45
C VAL A 442 -0.34 11.56 10.34
N ARG A 443 -1.10 12.50 9.79
CA ARG A 443 -2.33 13.02 10.38
C ARG A 443 -3.48 12.72 9.45
N ASN A 444 -4.47 11.97 9.94
CA ASN A 444 -5.68 11.67 9.19
C ASN A 444 -6.69 12.80 9.45
N MET A 445 -7.00 13.61 8.43
CA MET A 445 -8.02 14.66 8.54
C MET A 445 -9.24 14.27 7.73
N GLU A 446 -10.31 13.87 8.43
CA GLU A 446 -11.63 13.80 7.81
C GLU A 446 -12.07 15.21 7.43
N ILE A 447 -12.46 15.41 6.17
CA ILE A 447 -13.05 16.67 5.75
C ILE A 447 -14.44 16.76 6.36
N GLN A 448 -14.53 17.33 7.56
CA GLN A 448 -15.81 17.71 8.12
C GLN A 448 -16.40 18.86 7.29
N SER A 449 -17.68 18.73 6.94
CA SER A 449 -18.45 19.78 6.29
C SER A 449 -18.42 21.04 7.17
N THR A 450 -17.49 21.95 6.94
CA THR A 450 -17.47 23.21 7.69
C THR A 450 -18.61 24.07 7.18
N GLY A 451 -19.73 24.03 7.90
CA GLY A 451 -20.77 25.05 7.78
C GLY A 451 -20.10 26.42 7.95
N ARG A 452 -20.18 27.24 6.89
CA ARG A 452 -19.73 28.64 6.77
C ARG A 452 -19.08 29.21 8.04
N GLY A 453 -17.75 29.35 8.00
CA GLY A 453 -17.01 30.10 9.00
C GLY A 453 -17.59 31.50 9.21
N LYS A 454 -18.07 31.79 10.42
CA LYS A 454 -18.11 33.16 10.92
C LYS A 454 -16.67 33.64 11.04
N LYS A 455 -16.23 34.44 10.07
CA LYS A 455 -15.00 35.25 10.15
C LYS A 455 -15.02 36.05 11.46
N ARG A 456 -14.26 35.62 12.48
CA ARG A 456 -13.85 36.51 13.56
C ARG A 456 -12.65 37.31 13.06
N CYS A 457 -12.94 38.45 12.45
CA CYS A 457 -11.96 39.51 12.22
C CYS A 457 -11.42 39.95 13.59
N ARG A 458 -10.17 39.61 13.92
CA ARG A 458 -9.41 40.35 14.93
C ARG A 458 -8.84 41.60 14.25
N ARG A 459 -9.49 42.74 14.47
CA ARG A 459 -8.89 44.06 14.22
C ARG A 459 -7.75 44.26 15.23
N ARG A 460 -6.58 44.68 14.75
CA ARG A 460 -5.76 45.67 15.45
C ARG A 460 -6.04 47.01 14.78
#